data_AF-A0A846CIN0-F1
#
_entry.id   AF-A0A846CIN0-F1
#
_cell.length_a   1.000
_cell.length_b   1.000
_cell.length_c   1.000
_cell.angle_alpha   90.00
_cell.angle_beta   90.00
_cell.angle_gamma   90.00
#
_symmetry.space_group_name_H-M   'P 1'
#
loop_
_entity.id
_entity.type
_entity.pdbx_description
1 polymer ?
#
loop_
_entity_poly.entity_id
_entity_poly.type
_entity_poly.pdbx_seq_one_letter_code
_entity_poly.pdbx_strand_id
1 'polypeptide(L)'
;MSQSQKNQEFPQYSPSNYLSLVSVTGVNYEKLRDLLATGKWKEADEETERCMLKVARREKDGWLRIEDINNFSCEDLRTIDQLWIKYSNGKFGFSVQKQIYQNLGGTRQYDSQIWEAFCDKVGWRQRGKWLYWDDLTFCLDTDSTGHLPVGLRPKWVRDYGIKSFLVQRLVDSNI
;
A
#
# COMPACT_ATOMS: atom_id res chain seq x y z
N MET A 1 7.49 58.56 19.49
CA MET A 1 6.66 57.84 20.47
C MET A 1 6.44 56.44 19.91
N SER A 2 7.07 55.43 20.52
CA SER A 2 6.72 54.00 20.46
C SER A 2 5.21 53.82 20.75
N GLN A 3 4.45 52.81 20.32
CA GLN A 3 4.62 51.40 19.94
C GLN A 3 3.39 51.08 19.05
N SER A 4 3.32 50.05 18.22
CA SER A 4 3.02 48.68 18.68
C SER A 4 3.15 47.70 17.50
N GLN A 5 4.11 46.78 17.59
CA GLN A 5 4.14 45.57 16.77
C GLN A 5 3.10 44.60 17.33
N LYS A 6 2.18 44.12 16.49
CA LYS A 6 1.30 43.00 16.85
C LYS A 6 2.14 41.73 16.86
N ASN A 7 2.25 41.10 18.02
CA ASN A 7 2.74 39.73 18.16
C ASN A 7 1.85 38.79 17.34
N GLN A 8 2.42 38.17 16.31
CA GLN A 8 1.82 37.00 15.68
C GLN A 8 2.27 35.78 16.48
N GLU A 9 1.33 35.17 17.19
CA GLU A 9 1.51 33.85 17.77
C GLU A 9 1.63 32.83 16.65
N PHE A 10 2.78 32.15 16.57
CA PHE A 10 2.97 31.01 15.69
C PHE A 10 2.19 29.80 16.24
N PRO A 11 1.48 29.02 15.40
CA PRO A 11 0.76 27.85 15.86
C PRO A 11 1.70 26.85 16.55
N GLN A 12 1.35 26.47 17.77
CA GLN A 12 2.03 25.42 18.53
C GLN A 12 1.96 24.09 17.75
N TYR A 13 3.12 23.60 17.32
CA TYR A 13 3.26 22.38 16.53
C TYR A 13 3.12 21.16 17.46
N SER A 14 2.06 20.37 17.32
CA SER A 14 1.89 19.11 18.04
C SER A 14 2.83 18.02 17.47
N PRO A 15 3.65 17.32 18.29
CA PRO A 15 4.64 16.34 17.82
C PRO A 15 4.06 15.04 17.22
N SER A 16 2.74 14.86 17.21
CA SER A 16 2.08 13.58 16.91
C SER A 16 1.92 13.26 15.42
N ASN A 17 2.49 14.07 14.52
CA ASN A 17 2.21 13.97 13.07
C ASN A 17 3.41 13.55 12.21
N TYR A 18 4.56 13.21 12.80
CA TYR A 18 5.62 12.50 12.08
C TYR A 18 5.30 11.01 12.08
N LEU A 19 4.92 10.46 10.92
CA LEU A 19 4.88 9.01 10.74
C LEU A 19 6.28 8.48 11.04
N SER A 20 6.38 7.58 12.02
CA SER A 20 7.64 6.90 12.30
C SER A 20 7.92 5.94 11.15
N LEU A 21 9.01 6.17 10.41
CA LEU A 21 9.47 5.28 9.34
C LEU A 21 10.23 4.10 9.94
N VAL A 22 9.52 3.25 10.70
CA VAL A 22 10.12 2.10 11.38
C VAL A 22 10.41 1.00 10.37
N SER A 23 11.61 0.43 10.43
CA SER A 23 11.95 -0.79 9.72
C SER A 23 12.78 -1.70 10.63
N VAL A 24 12.31 -2.92 10.85
CA VAL A 24 13.10 -3.95 11.55
C VAL A 24 14.08 -4.66 10.62
N THR A 25 13.87 -4.52 9.30
CA THR A 25 14.77 -5.05 8.27
C THR A 25 15.79 -4.04 7.75
N GLY A 26 15.75 -2.79 8.23
CA GLY A 26 16.69 -1.72 7.84
C GLY A 26 16.37 -1.06 6.49
N VAL A 27 15.15 -1.25 5.98
CA VAL A 27 14.69 -0.62 4.74
C VAL A 27 14.38 0.86 4.98
N ASN A 28 14.90 1.73 4.11
CA ASN A 28 14.58 3.16 4.12
C ASN A 28 13.32 3.46 3.30
N TYR A 29 12.30 4.03 3.96
CA TYR A 29 11.01 4.40 3.38
C TYR A 29 10.86 5.90 3.00
N GLU A 30 11.90 6.72 3.13
CA GLU A 30 11.85 8.16 2.84
C GLU A 30 11.46 8.44 1.39
N LYS A 31 12.02 7.68 0.44
CA LYS A 31 11.64 7.83 -0.97
C LYS A 31 10.16 7.51 -1.21
N LEU A 32 9.64 6.47 -0.56
CA LEU A 32 8.21 6.14 -0.64
C LEU A 32 7.36 7.27 -0.07
N ARG A 33 7.71 7.77 1.14
CA ARG A 33 7.07 8.91 1.78
C ARG A 33 7.03 10.13 0.85
N ASP A 34 8.15 10.48 0.24
CA ASP A 34 8.27 11.70 -0.56
C ASP A 34 7.49 11.60 -1.87
N LEU A 35 7.47 10.42 -2.51
CA LEU A 35 6.65 10.17 -3.69
C LEU A 35 5.16 10.27 -3.36
N LEU A 36 4.72 9.66 -2.25
CA LEU A 36 3.34 9.75 -1.78
C LEU A 36 2.95 11.18 -1.40
N ALA A 37 3.81 11.90 -0.68
CA ALA A 37 3.59 13.29 -0.29
C ALA A 37 3.46 14.25 -1.49
N THR A 38 4.11 13.92 -2.60
CA THR A 38 4.05 14.70 -3.84
C THR A 38 3.00 14.20 -4.84
N GLY A 39 2.19 13.19 -4.46
CA GLY A 39 1.13 12.65 -5.31
C GLY A 39 1.63 11.89 -6.53
N LYS A 40 2.89 11.41 -6.51
CA LYS A 40 3.48 10.59 -7.58
C LYS A 40 3.10 9.13 -7.38
N TRP A 41 1.80 8.84 -7.55
CA TRP A 41 1.19 7.55 -7.19
C TRP A 41 1.76 6.37 -7.97
N LYS A 42 2.07 6.55 -9.25
CA LYS A 42 2.64 5.50 -10.10
C LYS A 42 4.04 5.11 -9.63
N GLU A 43 4.89 6.10 -9.41
CA GLU A 43 6.24 5.90 -8.90
C GLU A 43 6.25 5.41 -7.45
N ALA A 44 5.29 5.83 -6.62
CA ALA A 44 5.12 5.33 -5.25
C ALA A 44 4.73 3.85 -5.23
N ASP A 45 3.93 3.38 -6.19
CA ASP A 45 3.57 1.97 -6.34
C ASP A 45 4.80 1.12 -6.72
N GLU A 46 5.62 1.58 -7.68
CA GLU A 46 6.89 0.93 -8.03
C GLU A 46 7.88 0.93 -6.85
N GLU A 47 7.93 2.03 -6.11
CA GLU A 47 8.75 2.15 -4.93
C GLU A 47 8.29 1.19 -3.82
N THR A 48 6.98 0.99 -3.69
CA THR A 48 6.41 0.02 -2.75
C THR A 48 6.87 -1.40 -3.09
N GLU A 49 6.80 -1.81 -4.36
CA GLU A 49 7.33 -3.10 -4.82
C GLU A 49 8.82 -3.25 -4.47
N ARG A 50 9.63 -2.22 -4.75
CA ARG A 50 11.06 -2.23 -4.43
C ARG A 50 11.33 -2.38 -2.93
N CYS A 51 10.60 -1.66 -2.09
CA CYS A 51 10.68 -1.77 -0.64
C CYS A 51 10.32 -3.19 -0.18
N MET A 52 9.24 -3.77 -0.70
CA MET A 52 8.82 -5.13 -0.34
C MET A 52 9.86 -6.18 -0.73
N LEU A 53 10.48 -6.06 -1.90
CA LEU A 53 11.57 -6.95 -2.31
C LEU A 53 12.78 -6.84 -1.38
N LYS A 54 13.12 -5.63 -0.89
CA LYS A 54 14.20 -5.44 0.09
C LYS A 54 13.90 -6.08 1.43
N VAL A 55 12.68 -5.93 1.95
CA VAL A 55 12.25 -6.56 3.20
C VAL A 55 12.42 -8.08 3.13
N ALA A 56 12.06 -8.67 1.98
CA ALA A 56 12.20 -10.10 1.75
C ALA A 56 13.61 -10.55 1.33
N ARG A 57 14.54 -9.63 1.08
CA ARG A 57 15.90 -9.90 0.53
C ARG A 57 15.88 -10.59 -0.84
N ARG A 58 14.97 -10.15 -1.70
CA ARG A 58 14.65 -10.75 -3.01
C ARG A 58 14.82 -9.75 -4.15
N GLU A 59 15.61 -8.69 -3.95
CA GLU A 59 15.80 -7.63 -4.94
C GLU A 59 16.39 -8.15 -6.25
N LYS A 60 17.29 -9.14 -6.17
CA LYS A 60 17.89 -9.78 -7.35
C LYS A 60 16.92 -10.67 -8.11
N ASP A 61 15.99 -11.31 -7.38
CA ASP A 61 14.95 -12.14 -7.98
C ASP A 61 13.89 -11.26 -8.67
N GLY A 62 13.54 -10.14 -8.05
CA GLY A 62 12.48 -9.25 -8.53
C GLY A 62 11.07 -9.72 -8.18
N TRP A 63 10.91 -10.84 -7.47
CA TRP A 63 9.61 -11.43 -7.12
C TRP A 63 9.58 -12.07 -5.72
N LEU A 64 8.40 -12.08 -5.08
CA LEU A 64 8.18 -12.78 -3.80
C LEU A 64 7.55 -14.15 -4.01
N ARG A 65 8.01 -15.11 -3.22
CA ARG A 65 7.39 -16.43 -3.03
C ARG A 65 6.29 -16.35 -1.97
N ILE A 66 5.47 -17.39 -1.90
CA ILE A 66 4.50 -17.56 -0.81
C ILE A 66 5.22 -17.59 0.56
N GLU A 67 6.38 -18.23 0.66
CA GLU A 67 7.20 -18.24 1.88
C GLU A 67 7.70 -16.85 2.27
N ASP A 68 8.07 -16.01 1.31
CA ASP A 68 8.52 -14.63 1.56
C ASP A 68 7.37 -13.79 2.10
N ILE A 69 6.18 -13.93 1.49
CA ILE A 69 4.95 -13.29 2.00
C ILE A 69 4.64 -13.81 3.40
N ASN A 70 4.73 -15.12 3.63
CA ASN A 70 4.44 -15.74 4.93
C ASN A 70 5.42 -15.34 6.05
N ASN A 71 6.61 -14.86 5.70
CA ASN A 71 7.62 -14.39 6.66
C ASN A 71 7.82 -12.86 6.60
N PHE A 72 7.00 -12.16 5.81
CA PHE A 72 7.12 -10.71 5.65
C PHE A 72 6.89 -10.01 7.00
N SER A 73 7.78 -9.08 7.34
CA SER A 73 7.74 -8.33 8.58
C SER A 73 6.46 -7.49 8.71
N CYS A 74 5.71 -7.72 9.79
CA CYS A 74 4.49 -6.97 10.08
C CYS A 74 4.77 -5.49 10.34
N GLU A 75 5.92 -5.14 10.94
CA GLU A 75 6.28 -3.75 11.22
C GLU A 75 6.60 -2.99 9.93
N ASP A 76 7.37 -3.61 9.04
CA ASP A 76 7.69 -3.04 7.72
C ASP A 76 6.43 -2.87 6.87
N LEU A 77 5.54 -3.87 6.89
CA LEU A 77 4.26 -3.81 6.20
C LEU A 77 3.35 -2.72 6.75
N ARG A 78 3.30 -2.55 8.09
CA ARG A 78 2.55 -1.49 8.75
C ARG A 78 3.09 -0.11 8.39
N THR A 79 4.41 0.07 8.31
CA THR A 79 5.00 1.35 7.90
C THR A 79 4.60 1.72 6.47
N ILE A 80 4.66 0.76 5.54
CA ILE A 80 4.20 0.96 4.16
C ILE A 80 2.71 1.33 4.13
N ASP A 81 1.87 0.57 4.84
CA ASP A 81 0.42 0.79 4.89
C ASP A 81 0.06 2.18 5.44
N GLN A 82 0.66 2.59 6.55
CA GLN A 82 0.41 3.88 7.18
C GLN A 82 0.80 5.06 6.29
N LEU A 83 1.87 4.92 5.48
CA LEU A 83 2.24 5.93 4.49
C LEU A 83 1.15 6.08 3.42
N TRP A 84 0.69 4.96 2.84
CA TRP A 84 -0.38 4.97 1.85
C TRP A 84 -1.66 5.58 2.40
N ILE A 85 -2.09 5.18 3.60
CA ILE A 85 -3.28 5.74 4.27
C ILE A 85 -3.14 7.24 4.46
N LYS A 86 -2.03 7.71 5.05
CA LYS A 86 -1.88 9.12 5.39
C LYS A 86 -1.98 10.01 4.15
N TYR A 87 -1.22 9.69 3.11
CA TYR A 87 -1.13 10.57 1.95
C TYR A 87 -2.32 10.43 1.00
N SER A 88 -3.06 9.31 1.07
CA SER A 88 -4.29 9.12 0.31
C SER A 88 -5.56 9.52 1.04
N ASN A 89 -5.45 10.11 2.24
CA ASN A 89 -6.58 10.43 3.10
C ASN A 89 -7.46 9.20 3.40
N GLY A 90 -6.82 8.06 3.67
CA GLY A 90 -7.47 6.78 3.98
C GLY A 90 -8.05 6.03 2.78
N LYS A 91 -7.83 6.51 1.55
CA LYS A 91 -8.38 5.89 0.35
C LYS A 91 -7.61 4.65 -0.11
N PHE A 92 -6.30 4.65 0.09
CA PHE A 92 -5.37 3.62 -0.36
C PHE A 92 -4.62 3.02 0.81
N GLY A 93 -4.17 1.77 0.66
CA GLY A 93 -3.50 1.00 1.70
C GLY A 93 -3.84 -0.49 1.64
N PHE A 94 -2.93 -1.30 2.17
CA PHE A 94 -3.11 -2.73 2.33
C PHE A 94 -4.19 -3.06 3.36
N SER A 95 -4.30 -2.33 4.46
CA SER A 95 -5.39 -2.52 5.44
C SER A 95 -6.76 -2.14 4.85
N VAL A 96 -6.81 -1.14 3.97
CA VAL A 96 -8.01 -0.78 3.21
C VAL A 96 -8.42 -1.94 2.29
N GLN A 97 -7.47 -2.51 1.55
CA GLN A 97 -7.70 -3.69 0.71
C GLN A 97 -8.17 -4.90 1.51
N LYS A 98 -7.52 -5.16 2.66
CA LYS A 98 -7.91 -6.23 3.60
C LYS A 98 -9.36 -6.07 4.04
N GLN A 99 -9.77 -4.87 4.47
CA GLN A 99 -11.14 -4.62 4.90
C GLN A 99 -12.15 -4.87 3.77
N ILE A 100 -11.84 -4.43 2.54
CA ILE A 100 -12.70 -4.68 1.37
C ILE A 100 -12.81 -6.19 1.10
N TYR A 101 -11.69 -6.90 1.12
CA TYR A 101 -11.66 -8.35 0.89
C TYR A 101 -12.48 -9.11 1.94
N GLN A 102 -12.31 -8.79 3.22
CA GLN A 102 -13.07 -9.40 4.31
C GLN A 102 -14.57 -9.09 4.23
N ASN A 103 -14.95 -7.86 3.87
CA ASN A 103 -16.36 -7.48 3.69
C ASN A 103 -17.05 -8.25 2.56
N LEU A 104 -16.29 -8.78 1.59
CA LEU A 104 -16.78 -9.65 0.52
C LEU A 104 -16.81 -11.13 0.92
N GLY A 105 -16.51 -11.47 2.18
CA GLY A 105 -16.41 -12.83 2.68
C GLY A 105 -15.03 -13.48 2.49
N GLY A 106 -14.02 -12.68 2.11
CA GLY A 106 -12.65 -13.15 1.92
C GLY A 106 -12.06 -13.77 3.17
N THR A 107 -11.52 -14.97 3.01
CA THR A 107 -10.82 -15.72 4.07
C THR A 107 -9.39 -16.01 3.65
N ARG A 108 -8.66 -16.79 4.43
CA ARG A 108 -7.33 -17.27 4.02
C ARG A 108 -7.41 -18.29 2.88
N GLN A 109 -8.52 -19.01 2.75
CA GLN A 109 -8.72 -19.92 1.63
C GLN A 109 -9.02 -19.12 0.36
N TYR A 110 -8.34 -19.46 -0.74
CA TYR A 110 -8.62 -18.86 -2.03
C TYR A 110 -10.02 -19.24 -2.51
N ASP A 111 -10.83 -18.22 -2.76
CA ASP A 111 -12.10 -18.31 -3.46
C ASP A 111 -12.04 -17.39 -4.68
N SER A 112 -12.19 -17.97 -5.87
CA SER A 112 -12.07 -17.23 -7.12
C SER A 112 -13.16 -16.18 -7.29
N GLN A 113 -14.39 -16.45 -6.85
CA GLN A 113 -15.51 -15.51 -6.99
C GLN A 113 -15.31 -14.29 -6.08
N ILE A 114 -14.85 -14.52 -4.85
CA ILE A 114 -14.54 -13.44 -3.92
C ILE A 114 -13.32 -12.63 -4.39
N TRP A 115 -12.28 -13.31 -4.89
CA TRP A 115 -11.11 -12.64 -5.45
C TRP A 115 -11.45 -11.76 -6.65
N GLU A 116 -12.28 -12.26 -7.54
CA GLU A 116 -12.81 -11.53 -8.68
C GLU A 116 -13.63 -10.30 -8.26
N ALA A 117 -14.58 -10.47 -7.35
CA ALA A 117 -15.39 -9.38 -6.80
C ALA A 117 -14.54 -8.31 -6.09
N PHE A 118 -13.50 -8.74 -5.36
CA PHE A 118 -12.53 -7.83 -4.75
C PHE A 118 -11.79 -7.03 -5.82
N CYS A 119 -11.28 -7.70 -6.86
CA CYS A 119 -10.54 -7.05 -7.94
C CYS A 119 -11.41 -6.08 -8.74
N ASP A 120 -12.70 -6.37 -8.93
CA ASP A 120 -13.66 -5.42 -9.50
C ASP A 120 -13.87 -4.22 -8.58
N LYS A 121 -13.96 -4.45 -7.25
CA LYS A 121 -14.19 -3.40 -6.25
C LYS A 121 -13.01 -2.43 -6.09
N VAL A 122 -11.78 -2.94 -6.15
CA VAL A 122 -10.56 -2.11 -6.08
C VAL A 122 -10.14 -1.60 -7.47
N GLY A 123 -10.88 -1.91 -8.54
CA GLY A 123 -10.61 -1.37 -9.88
C GLY A 123 -9.42 -2.02 -10.60
N TRP A 124 -9.07 -3.26 -10.28
CA TRP A 124 -8.07 -4.05 -11.02
C TRP A 124 -8.69 -4.88 -12.14
N ARG A 125 -10.01 -4.94 -12.19
CA ARG A 125 -10.80 -5.49 -13.29
C ARG A 125 -11.84 -4.49 -13.73
N GLN A 126 -12.14 -4.52 -15.03
CA GLN A 126 -13.21 -3.73 -15.60
C GLN A 126 -13.98 -4.58 -16.61
N ARG A 127 -15.31 -4.67 -16.43
CA ARG A 127 -16.20 -5.46 -17.31
C ARG A 127 -15.70 -6.91 -17.48
N GLY A 128 -15.24 -7.53 -16.40
CA GLY A 128 -14.73 -8.91 -16.36
C GLY A 128 -13.31 -9.10 -16.91
N LYS A 129 -12.64 -8.04 -17.38
CA LYS A 129 -11.27 -8.11 -17.90
C LYS A 129 -10.26 -7.63 -16.87
N TRP A 130 -9.15 -8.34 -16.75
CA TRP A 130 -8.01 -7.94 -15.95
C TRP A 130 -7.28 -6.76 -16.59
N LEU A 131 -7.00 -5.72 -15.80
CA LEU A 131 -6.22 -4.58 -16.25
C LEU A 131 -4.73 -4.86 -16.01
N TYR A 132 -3.88 -4.48 -16.96
CA TYR A 132 -2.45 -4.47 -16.73
C TYR A 132 -2.07 -3.23 -15.92
N TRP A 133 -0.90 -3.26 -15.28
CA TRP A 133 -0.43 -2.15 -14.46
C TRP A 133 -0.39 -0.82 -15.22
N ASP A 134 -0.01 -0.85 -16.50
CA ASP A 134 -0.01 0.35 -17.35
C ASP A 134 -1.41 0.86 -17.73
N ASP A 135 -2.45 0.04 -17.57
CA ASP A 135 -3.86 0.43 -17.80
C ASP A 135 -4.53 0.97 -16.53
N LEU A 136 -3.87 0.91 -15.37
CA LEU A 136 -4.42 1.37 -14.10
C LEU A 136 -4.36 2.90 -13.97
N THR A 137 -5.26 3.45 -13.14
CA THR A 137 -5.36 4.88 -12.89
C THR A 137 -4.61 5.25 -11.61
N PHE A 138 -3.55 6.05 -11.74
CA PHE A 138 -2.69 6.46 -10.63
C PHE A 138 -3.03 7.88 -10.15
N CYS A 139 -4.23 8.07 -9.62
CA CYS A 139 -4.67 9.34 -9.02
C CYS A 139 -5.65 9.12 -7.87
N LEU A 140 -5.82 10.14 -7.02
CA LEU A 140 -6.79 10.10 -5.92
C LEU A 140 -8.25 10.17 -6.37
N ASP A 141 -8.52 10.69 -7.56
CA ASP A 141 -9.90 10.92 -8.04
C ASP A 141 -10.55 9.67 -8.64
N THR A 142 -9.89 8.51 -8.59
CA THR A 142 -10.49 7.22 -8.96
C THR A 142 -11.70 6.90 -8.09
N ASP A 143 -12.75 6.30 -8.65
CA ASP A 143 -13.92 5.86 -7.88
C ASP A 143 -13.61 4.66 -6.95
N SER A 144 -12.44 4.04 -7.12
CA SER A 144 -12.05 2.81 -6.40
C SER A 144 -11.28 3.11 -5.11
N THR A 145 -11.79 2.61 -3.99
CA THR A 145 -11.07 2.58 -2.70
C THR A 145 -10.19 1.32 -2.65
N GLY A 146 -9.00 1.40 -2.05
CA GLY A 146 -8.03 0.29 -2.02
C GLY A 146 -7.36 0.02 -3.37
N HIS A 147 -7.48 0.91 -4.36
CA HIS A 147 -6.89 0.71 -5.69
C HIS A 147 -5.37 0.55 -5.67
N LEU A 148 -4.71 1.28 -4.77
CA LEU A 148 -3.27 1.25 -4.55
C LEU A 148 -2.95 0.92 -3.08
N PRO A 149 -1.73 0.43 -2.81
CA PRO A 149 -0.76 -0.06 -3.78
C PRO A 149 -1.24 -1.34 -4.48
N VAL A 150 -0.91 -1.54 -5.76
CA VAL A 150 -1.22 -2.77 -6.51
C VAL A 150 -0.40 -3.97 -6.00
N GLY A 151 0.72 -3.67 -5.35
CA GLY A 151 1.69 -4.66 -4.89
C GLY A 151 2.58 -5.17 -6.02
N LEU A 152 3.05 -6.42 -5.92
CA LEU A 152 4.01 -7.02 -6.86
C LEU A 152 3.39 -7.20 -8.25
N ARG A 153 3.99 -6.64 -9.30
CA ARG A 153 3.41 -6.65 -10.66
C ARG A 153 3.39 -8.08 -11.23
N PRO A 154 2.40 -8.46 -12.05
CA PRO A 154 2.24 -9.84 -12.58
C PRO A 154 3.44 -10.39 -13.34
N LYS A 155 4.29 -9.52 -13.92
CA LYS A 155 5.55 -9.89 -14.60
C LYS A 155 6.57 -10.56 -13.65
N TRP A 156 6.32 -10.46 -12.35
CA TRP A 156 7.15 -10.94 -11.25
C TRP A 156 6.40 -11.93 -10.38
N VAL A 157 5.43 -12.63 -10.95
CA VAL A 157 4.65 -13.63 -10.22
C VAL A 157 4.46 -14.82 -11.13
N ARG A 158 4.98 -15.99 -10.75
CA ARG A 158 4.81 -17.22 -11.55
C ARG A 158 3.35 -17.72 -11.57
N ASP A 159 2.49 -17.15 -10.72
CA ASP A 159 1.13 -17.61 -10.49
C ASP A 159 0.22 -16.51 -9.90
N TYR A 160 -0.98 -16.26 -10.47
CA TYR A 160 -1.92 -15.23 -9.99
C TYR A 160 -2.32 -15.41 -8.51
N GLY A 161 -2.11 -16.62 -7.96
CA GLY A 161 -2.30 -16.91 -6.53
C GLY A 161 -1.53 -15.99 -5.59
N ILE A 162 -0.31 -15.53 -5.92
CA ILE A 162 0.56 -14.77 -4.99
C ILE A 162 -0.01 -13.39 -4.62
N LYS A 163 -0.71 -12.71 -5.54
CA LYS A 163 -1.41 -11.46 -5.19
C LYS A 163 -2.54 -11.69 -4.21
N SER A 164 -3.31 -12.77 -4.41
CA SER A 164 -4.32 -13.20 -3.45
C SER A 164 -3.71 -13.59 -2.10
N PHE A 165 -2.53 -14.22 -2.11
CA PHE A 165 -1.82 -14.63 -0.89
C PHE A 165 -1.38 -13.45 -0.03
N LEU A 166 -1.03 -12.30 -0.63
CA LEU A 166 -0.73 -11.09 0.16
C LEU A 166 -1.97 -10.66 0.94
N VAL A 167 -3.09 -10.42 0.26
CA VAL A 167 -4.35 -9.97 0.89
C VAL A 167 -4.88 -11.01 1.89
N GLN A 168 -4.76 -12.31 1.58
CA GLN A 168 -5.08 -13.40 2.50
C GLN A 168 -4.20 -13.39 3.75
N ARG A 169 -2.89 -13.12 3.61
CA ARG A 169 -1.96 -12.99 4.75
C ARG A 169 -2.27 -11.76 5.60
N LEU A 170 -2.81 -10.69 5.00
CA LEU A 170 -3.24 -9.51 5.75
C LEU A 170 -4.37 -9.84 6.75
N VAL A 171 -5.21 -10.84 6.46
CA VAL A 171 -6.26 -11.31 7.37
C VAL A 171 -5.67 -11.75 8.72
N ASP A 172 -4.53 -12.42 8.71
CA ASP A 172 -3.84 -12.88 9.93
C ASP A 172 -2.97 -11.80 10.58
N SER A 173 -2.58 -10.78 9.81
CA SER A 173 -1.65 -9.74 10.27
C SER A 173 -2.43 -8.60 10.94
N ASN A 174 -2.04 -8.21 12.15
CA ASN A 174 -2.63 -7.06 12.85
C ASN A 174 -2.05 -5.73 12.29
N ILE A 175 -2.31 -5.51 11.00
CA ILE A 175 -2.20 -4.21 10.34
C ILE A 175 -3.60 -3.66 10.09
#